data_AF-A0A290QDT2-F1
#
_entry.id   AF-A0A290QDT2-F1
#
_cell.length_a   1.000
_cell.length_b   1.000
_cell.length_c   1.000
_cell.angle_alpha   90.00
_cell.angle_beta   90.00
_cell.angle_gamma   90.00
#
_symmetry.space_group_name_H-M   'P 1'
#
loop_
_entity.id
_entity.type
_entity.pdbx_description
1 polymer ?
#
loop_
_entity_poly.entity_id
_entity_poly.type
_entity_poly.pdbx_seq_one_letter_code
_entity_poly.pdbx_strand_id
1 'polypeptide(L)'
;MPLLHLNRPLPTARHRHGSSGVPLLLALLAPLTASAQVTIGLNFVGGYSGVSVSSMGSAENAGAIAQTNWNNLTSFSGSDTTLVNNSGATVSGLSVSYNSLNTWADPAITDTAGNNRLMRGYLDFNVNEGSTGITVSGLSSPVYDVIVYTNGDENARTGLFQIGAQSYWVKDSSSFTGTFIQGTATADPGSHAAAQSGNYMVFSGLTSSSFTLSATGEYTIDGVYRAPVNAIQIVQPATTLFWDRNGTSTGAGTTPNGIWATSGTNRSNWTSSAAGTSTPGNWTNGAVAVFSAGTNATGTYVVDVASTSIQTGAIFVQEGNVTFNTTNGGSIRLSDSTPDIIVAGGASATVNVRLENNVTASTAIGLQKQGTGTLTLGSTSNNYGGKTVITEGTLRLGTSGVIPNGSALTVASGATFDLNNQTETIGSLAGAGTVAFGTGTLIAGGDNTSTLFSGSFTGAGIFEKTGTGTFTLGTDLTYAGTMRLSGGTLALNGYDLSTSVLHITGDSVLDFGANTASLLTTGSFLIDVGVTLTINNWTDTIDYFYALTSPGGAQGSAPLNQIVFSGFSVNDTKWQSYDKQITPVPEPATYGALLMLSAGVFVFWRRSRRVT
;
A
#
# COMPACT_ATOMS: atom_id res chain seq x y z
N MET A 1 36.12 5.18 -62.49
CA MET A 1 34.93 4.84 -61.68
C MET A 1 35.20 5.28 -60.25
N PRO A 2 34.28 6.02 -59.60
CA PRO A 2 34.61 7.40 -59.22
C PRO A 2 34.72 7.70 -57.72
N LEU A 3 35.59 8.68 -57.46
CA LEU A 3 35.54 9.85 -56.55
C LEU A 3 35.28 9.75 -55.03
N LEU A 4 36.34 10.13 -54.30
CA LEU A 4 36.38 10.99 -53.11
C LEU A 4 35.42 12.20 -53.18
N HIS A 5 34.72 12.54 -52.09
CA HIS A 5 34.44 13.91 -51.61
C HIS A 5 33.96 13.83 -50.14
N LEU A 6 34.77 14.29 -49.18
CA LEU A 6 34.81 15.64 -48.58
C LEU A 6 33.69 15.88 -47.53
N ASN A 7 34.09 15.78 -46.26
CA ASN A 7 33.37 16.30 -45.11
C ASN A 7 33.06 17.80 -45.29
N ARG A 8 31.78 18.16 -45.18
CA ARG A 8 31.32 19.50 -44.81
C ARG A 8 30.32 19.38 -43.66
N PRO A 9 30.45 20.20 -42.60
CA PRO A 9 29.46 20.25 -41.53
C PRO A 9 28.29 21.16 -41.92
N LEU A 10 27.07 20.77 -41.56
CA LEU A 10 25.85 21.59 -41.59
C LEU A 10 25.37 21.85 -40.15
N PRO A 11 24.56 22.90 -39.93
CA PRO A 11 24.85 23.91 -38.92
C PRO A 11 24.10 23.73 -37.60
N THR A 12 24.64 24.42 -36.57
CA THR A 12 24.07 24.66 -35.25
C THR A 12 22.59 25.06 -35.29
N ALA A 13 21.72 24.16 -34.82
CA ALA A 13 20.37 24.52 -34.40
C ALA A 13 20.44 25.09 -32.98
N ARG A 14 20.22 26.41 -32.88
CA ARG A 14 19.93 27.09 -31.61
C ARG A 14 18.69 26.44 -31.00
N HIS A 15 18.84 25.76 -29.87
CA HIS A 15 17.73 25.48 -28.98
C HIS A 15 17.22 26.80 -28.40
N ARG A 16 16.09 27.29 -28.91
CA ARG A 16 15.23 28.21 -28.16
C ARG A 16 14.65 27.40 -26.99
N HIS A 17 15.01 27.80 -25.78
CA HIS A 17 14.28 27.41 -24.58
C HIS A 17 12.86 27.99 -24.67
N GLY A 18 11.90 27.15 -25.05
CA GLY A 18 10.48 27.36 -24.84
C GLY A 18 10.07 26.52 -23.64
N SER A 19 9.65 27.18 -22.57
CA SER A 19 9.08 26.61 -21.36
C SER A 19 7.90 25.70 -21.66
N SER A 20 7.97 24.44 -21.21
CA SER A 20 6.81 23.57 -21.02
C SER A 20 7.15 22.57 -19.91
N GLY A 21 7.01 23.02 -18.65
CA GLY A 21 7.24 22.22 -17.44
C GLY A 21 6.12 21.23 -17.10
N VAL A 22 5.33 20.80 -18.10
CA VAL A 22 4.15 19.93 -17.91
C VAL A 22 4.41 18.41 -18.06
N PRO A 23 5.50 17.89 -18.69
CA PRO A 23 5.53 16.46 -19.01
C PRO A 23 5.85 15.52 -17.83
N LEU A 24 6.37 16.04 -16.70
CA LEU A 24 6.69 15.21 -15.53
C LEU A 24 5.49 15.05 -14.57
N LEU A 25 4.63 16.07 -14.49
CA LEU A 25 3.44 16.10 -13.64
C LEU A 25 2.43 15.02 -14.08
N LEU A 26 2.18 14.90 -15.39
CA LEU A 26 1.20 13.97 -15.94
C LEU A 26 1.62 12.49 -15.80
N ALA A 27 2.93 12.21 -15.79
CA ALA A 27 3.47 10.85 -15.64
C ALA A 27 3.38 10.33 -14.19
N LEU A 28 3.54 11.19 -13.18
CA LEU A 28 3.36 10.81 -11.77
C LEU A 28 1.88 10.80 -11.32
N LEU A 29 1.00 11.55 -11.98
CA LEU A 29 -0.44 11.56 -11.70
C LEU A 29 -1.24 10.45 -12.41
N ALA A 30 -0.70 9.83 -13.47
CA ALA A 30 -1.35 8.73 -14.19
C ALA A 30 -1.74 7.52 -13.30
N PRO A 31 -0.93 7.05 -12.33
CA PRO A 31 -1.36 6.00 -11.40
C PRO A 31 -2.36 6.47 -10.34
N LEU A 32 -2.38 7.77 -9.99
CA LEU A 32 -3.27 8.35 -8.98
C LEU A 32 -4.75 8.41 -9.42
N THR A 33 -5.01 8.57 -10.72
CA THR A 33 -6.38 8.70 -11.24
C THR A 33 -7.19 7.40 -11.17
N ALA A 34 -6.55 6.24 -10.97
CA ALA A 34 -7.22 4.95 -10.89
C ALA A 34 -7.62 4.53 -9.46
N SER A 35 -7.04 5.12 -8.40
CA SER A 35 -7.05 4.53 -7.05
C SER A 35 -7.79 5.34 -5.97
N ALA A 36 -8.33 6.54 -6.28
CA ALA A 36 -9.02 7.43 -5.33
C ALA A 36 -10.49 7.68 -5.72
N GLN A 37 -11.15 6.66 -6.27
CA GLN A 37 -12.45 6.79 -6.91
C GLN A 37 -13.57 6.91 -5.86
N VAL A 38 -14.39 7.96 -5.95
CA VAL A 38 -15.64 8.04 -5.17
C VAL A 38 -16.69 7.24 -5.92
N THR A 39 -17.25 6.22 -5.28
CA THR A 39 -18.23 5.34 -5.92
C THR A 39 -19.56 5.35 -5.17
N ILE A 40 -20.66 5.35 -5.93
CA ILE A 40 -22.02 5.29 -5.38
C ILE A 40 -22.70 4.07 -5.99
N GLY A 41 -22.95 3.06 -5.17
CA GLY A 41 -23.67 1.84 -5.55
C GLY A 41 -25.16 1.95 -5.27
N LEU A 42 -25.98 1.65 -6.26
CA LEU A 42 -27.44 1.47 -6.17
C LEU A 42 -27.73 -0.01 -6.38
N ASN A 43 -28.26 -0.68 -5.36
CA ASN A 43 -28.63 -2.09 -5.42
C ASN A 43 -30.16 -2.21 -5.54
N PHE A 44 -30.64 -2.81 -6.61
CA PHE A 44 -32.06 -3.10 -6.77
C PHE A 44 -32.35 -4.51 -6.24
N VAL A 45 -32.77 -4.57 -4.97
CA VAL A 45 -32.83 -5.82 -4.19
C VAL A 45 -33.69 -6.90 -4.85
N GLY A 46 -34.73 -6.52 -5.59
CA GLY A 46 -35.53 -7.45 -6.36
C GLY A 46 -36.44 -8.36 -5.51
N GLY A 47 -36.78 -9.53 -6.06
CA GLY A 47 -37.66 -10.52 -5.43
C GLY A 47 -39.08 -10.59 -6.02
N TYR A 48 -39.81 -11.65 -5.68
CA TYR A 48 -41.18 -11.89 -6.10
C TYR A 48 -41.96 -12.69 -5.03
N SER A 49 -43.25 -12.95 -5.25
CA SER A 49 -44.09 -13.64 -4.26
C SER A 49 -43.49 -14.99 -3.83
N GLY A 50 -43.18 -15.12 -2.54
CA GLY A 50 -42.55 -16.33 -1.97
C GLY A 50 -41.02 -16.38 -2.07
N VAL A 51 -40.37 -15.40 -2.72
CA VAL A 51 -38.91 -15.32 -2.86
C VAL A 51 -38.41 -13.92 -2.54
N SER A 52 -37.75 -13.79 -1.39
CA SER A 52 -37.07 -12.56 -0.97
C SER A 52 -35.57 -12.66 -1.20
N VAL A 53 -34.96 -11.55 -1.59
CA VAL A 53 -33.50 -11.37 -1.66
C VAL A 53 -33.08 -10.47 -0.50
N SER A 54 -31.98 -10.84 0.15
CA SER A 54 -31.43 -10.03 1.24
C SER A 54 -30.83 -8.73 0.70
N SER A 55 -30.97 -7.64 1.44
CA SER A 55 -30.24 -6.41 1.16
C SER A 55 -28.72 -6.61 1.35
N MET A 56 -27.93 -5.83 0.60
CA MET A 56 -26.49 -5.76 0.80
C MET A 56 -26.18 -5.13 2.17
N GLY A 57 -25.35 -5.78 2.97
CA GLY A 57 -24.83 -5.23 4.21
C GLY A 57 -23.88 -4.07 3.97
N SER A 58 -23.76 -3.16 4.95
CA SER A 58 -22.89 -1.97 4.83
C SER A 58 -21.41 -2.32 4.59
N ALA A 59 -20.92 -3.41 5.20
CA ALA A 59 -19.55 -3.91 5.04
C ALA A 59 -19.37 -4.90 3.87
N GLU A 60 -20.45 -5.28 3.19
CA GLU A 60 -20.43 -6.28 2.14
C GLU A 60 -19.83 -5.69 0.86
N ASN A 61 -18.82 -6.37 0.30
CA ASN A 61 -18.11 -5.92 -0.90
C ASN A 61 -18.60 -6.67 -2.13
N ALA A 62 -19.03 -5.94 -3.15
CA ALA A 62 -19.45 -6.52 -4.43
C ALA A 62 -19.21 -5.54 -5.59
N GLY A 63 -19.33 -6.05 -6.82
CA GLY A 63 -19.24 -5.29 -8.07
C GLY A 63 -17.96 -5.58 -8.86
N ALA A 64 -17.96 -5.19 -10.13
CA ALA A 64 -16.78 -5.22 -11.02
C ALA A 64 -15.68 -4.27 -10.52
N ILE A 65 -16.09 -3.20 -9.83
CA ILE A 65 -15.22 -2.40 -8.96
C ILE A 65 -15.74 -2.58 -7.53
N ALA A 66 -14.83 -2.81 -6.58
CA ALA A 66 -15.16 -3.01 -5.18
C ALA A 66 -16.05 -1.88 -4.64
N GLN A 67 -17.25 -2.22 -4.17
CA GLN A 67 -18.20 -1.30 -3.54
C GLN A 67 -18.70 -1.88 -2.24
N THR A 68 -18.64 -1.07 -1.19
CA THR A 68 -19.36 -1.25 0.08
C THR A 68 -20.46 -0.20 0.21
N ASN A 69 -21.27 -0.27 1.27
CA ASN A 69 -22.35 0.70 1.52
C ASN A 69 -23.29 0.89 0.31
N TRP A 70 -23.73 -0.23 -0.29
CA TRP A 70 -24.73 -0.20 -1.37
C TRP A 70 -26.05 0.42 -0.86
N ASN A 71 -26.60 1.35 -1.64
CA ASN A 71 -27.91 1.93 -1.37
C ASN A 71 -28.98 0.92 -1.83
N ASN A 72 -29.63 0.25 -0.87
CA ASN A 72 -30.60 -0.82 -1.15
C ASN A 72 -31.98 -0.25 -1.48
N LEU A 73 -32.39 -0.41 -2.74
CA LEU A 73 -33.68 0.02 -3.28
C LEU A 73 -34.59 -1.22 -3.41
N THR A 74 -35.64 -1.29 -2.59
CA THR A 74 -36.41 -2.54 -2.36
C THR A 74 -37.73 -2.62 -3.12
N SER A 75 -38.17 -1.53 -3.76
CA SER A 75 -39.40 -1.48 -4.56
C SER A 75 -39.11 -1.60 -6.05
N PHE A 76 -40.13 -1.89 -6.86
CA PHE A 76 -40.02 -1.86 -8.33
C PHE A 76 -40.03 -0.43 -8.91
N SER A 77 -40.55 0.54 -8.15
CA SER A 77 -40.50 1.96 -8.48
C SER A 77 -40.37 2.79 -7.20
N GLY A 78 -39.71 3.94 -7.28
CA GLY A 78 -39.47 4.77 -6.10
C GLY A 78 -38.49 5.91 -6.34
N SER A 79 -38.12 6.55 -5.24
CA SER A 79 -37.09 7.59 -5.20
C SER A 79 -36.39 7.61 -3.84
N ASP A 80 -35.13 7.99 -3.83
CA ASP A 80 -34.33 8.20 -2.61
C ASP A 80 -33.48 9.47 -2.77
N THR A 81 -33.35 10.23 -1.69
CA THR A 81 -32.57 11.48 -1.59
C THR A 81 -31.51 11.42 -0.48
N THR A 82 -31.38 10.27 0.17
CA THR A 82 -30.49 10.02 1.32
C THR A 82 -29.36 9.06 0.98
N LEU A 83 -28.87 9.14 -0.26
CA LEU A 83 -27.86 8.23 -0.80
C LEU A 83 -26.49 8.44 -0.15
N VAL A 84 -25.78 7.34 0.07
CA VAL A 84 -24.40 7.31 0.56
C VAL A 84 -23.42 6.86 -0.52
N ASN A 85 -22.17 7.29 -0.43
CA ASN A 85 -21.07 6.77 -1.24
C ASN A 85 -20.48 5.49 -0.62
N ASN A 86 -19.43 4.93 -1.24
CA ASN A 86 -18.68 3.78 -0.76
C ASN A 86 -18.09 3.95 0.65
N SER A 87 -17.87 5.19 1.09
CA SER A 87 -17.45 5.47 2.46
C SER A 87 -18.60 5.54 3.47
N GLY A 88 -19.86 5.30 3.07
CA GLY A 88 -21.03 5.44 3.92
C GLY A 88 -21.42 6.89 4.24
N ALA A 89 -20.74 7.87 3.65
CA ALA A 89 -21.05 9.28 3.81
C ALA A 89 -22.21 9.68 2.90
N THR A 90 -23.20 10.39 3.45
CA THR A 90 -24.32 10.94 2.67
C THR A 90 -23.80 11.93 1.63
N VAL A 91 -24.22 11.74 0.37
CA VAL A 91 -23.88 12.62 -0.75
C VAL A 91 -24.95 13.70 -0.88
N SER A 92 -24.64 14.91 -0.41
CA SER A 92 -25.58 16.02 -0.38
C SER A 92 -26.08 16.39 -1.79
N GLY A 93 -27.40 16.48 -1.94
CA GLY A 93 -28.06 16.87 -3.20
C GLY A 93 -28.23 15.74 -4.21
N LEU A 94 -27.65 14.57 -3.97
CA LEU A 94 -27.80 13.40 -4.83
C LEU A 94 -29.17 12.76 -4.63
N SER A 95 -29.82 12.38 -5.72
CA SER A 95 -31.07 11.63 -5.69
C SER A 95 -31.13 10.59 -6.80
N VAL A 96 -31.91 9.54 -6.55
CA VAL A 96 -32.32 8.58 -7.57
C VAL A 96 -33.85 8.55 -7.64
N SER A 97 -34.39 8.42 -8.83
CA SER A 97 -35.75 8.00 -9.08
C SER A 97 -35.74 6.87 -10.11
N TYR A 98 -36.52 5.83 -9.88
CA TYR A 98 -36.57 4.67 -10.74
C TYR A 98 -38.01 4.18 -10.91
N ASN A 99 -38.30 3.66 -12.08
CA ASN A 99 -39.60 3.11 -12.42
C ASN A 99 -39.44 1.86 -13.28
N SER A 100 -39.95 0.74 -12.76
CA SER A 100 -40.09 -0.53 -13.45
C SER A 100 -41.52 -1.05 -13.29
N LEU A 101 -41.89 -2.14 -13.95
CA LEU A 101 -43.22 -2.76 -13.79
C LEU A 101 -43.27 -3.77 -12.64
N ASN A 102 -42.15 -4.44 -12.37
CA ASN A 102 -42.02 -5.40 -11.30
C ASN A 102 -40.54 -5.56 -10.89
N THR A 103 -40.33 -6.43 -9.92
CA THR A 103 -39.04 -6.99 -9.55
C THR A 103 -39.06 -8.49 -9.80
N TRP A 104 -37.88 -9.09 -9.92
CA TRP A 104 -37.72 -10.53 -9.90
C TRP A 104 -36.41 -10.92 -9.19
N ALA A 105 -36.17 -12.22 -9.08
CA ALA A 105 -34.91 -12.76 -8.61
C ALA A 105 -34.58 -14.04 -9.39
N ASP A 106 -33.32 -14.21 -9.74
CA ASP A 106 -32.85 -15.45 -10.38
C ASP A 106 -32.81 -16.57 -9.33
N PRO A 107 -33.63 -17.62 -9.47
CA PRO A 107 -33.67 -18.73 -8.51
C PRO A 107 -32.41 -19.60 -8.54
N ALA A 108 -31.61 -19.55 -9.61
CA ALA A 108 -30.36 -20.31 -9.74
C ALA A 108 -29.21 -19.67 -8.95
N ILE A 109 -29.30 -18.36 -8.65
CA ILE A 109 -28.31 -17.67 -7.81
C ILE A 109 -28.67 -17.85 -6.33
N THR A 110 -27.76 -18.49 -5.59
CA THR A 110 -27.88 -18.61 -4.13
C THR A 110 -27.57 -17.26 -3.47
N ASP A 111 -28.41 -16.82 -2.53
CA ASP A 111 -28.19 -15.58 -1.77
C ASP A 111 -27.06 -15.73 -0.74
N THR A 112 -25.86 -15.52 -1.23
CA THR A 112 -24.62 -15.49 -0.45
C THR A 112 -24.03 -14.09 -0.51
N ALA A 113 -23.43 -13.66 0.59
CA ALA A 113 -22.90 -12.32 0.65
C ALA A 113 -21.84 -12.03 -0.44
N GLY A 114 -21.84 -10.83 -1.00
CA GLY A 114 -20.97 -10.36 -2.07
C GLY A 114 -21.66 -10.33 -3.44
N ASN A 115 -20.91 -10.67 -4.49
CA ASN A 115 -21.38 -10.54 -5.88
C ASN A 115 -22.67 -11.32 -6.16
N ASN A 116 -22.84 -12.51 -5.59
CA ASN A 116 -24.03 -13.32 -5.83
C ASN A 116 -25.29 -12.64 -5.29
N ARG A 117 -25.26 -12.04 -4.10
CA ARG A 117 -26.39 -11.28 -3.57
C ARG A 117 -26.72 -10.08 -4.44
N LEU A 118 -25.69 -9.32 -4.85
CA LEU A 118 -25.86 -8.17 -5.75
C LEU A 118 -26.55 -8.56 -7.06
N MET A 119 -26.19 -9.71 -7.63
CA MET A 119 -26.70 -10.16 -8.93
C MET A 119 -27.97 -11.02 -8.85
N ARG A 120 -28.47 -11.35 -7.65
CA ARG A 120 -29.63 -12.23 -7.49
C ARG A 120 -30.94 -11.54 -7.85
N GLY A 121 -31.15 -10.34 -7.33
CA GLY A 121 -32.36 -9.55 -7.55
C GLY A 121 -32.20 -8.52 -8.66
N TYR A 122 -33.30 -8.13 -9.28
CA TYR A 122 -33.30 -7.08 -10.31
C TYR A 122 -34.65 -6.40 -10.47
N LEU A 123 -34.60 -5.17 -11.01
CA LEU A 123 -35.75 -4.53 -11.64
C LEU A 123 -36.09 -5.26 -12.94
N ASP A 124 -37.38 -5.52 -13.11
CA ASP A 124 -37.92 -6.30 -14.22
C ASP A 124 -38.99 -5.49 -14.96
N PHE A 125 -39.04 -5.68 -16.28
CA PHE A 125 -39.99 -5.01 -17.15
C PHE A 125 -40.66 -6.08 -18.01
N ASN A 126 -41.91 -6.43 -17.68
CA ASN A 126 -42.69 -7.42 -18.40
C ASN A 126 -43.82 -6.76 -19.18
N VAL A 127 -43.61 -6.53 -20.49
CA VAL A 127 -44.59 -6.61 -21.59
C VAL A 127 -44.02 -5.94 -22.85
N ASN A 128 -44.51 -6.39 -24.00
CA ASN A 128 -44.18 -5.92 -25.35
C ASN A 128 -44.29 -4.39 -25.50
N GLU A 129 -43.22 -3.64 -25.24
CA GLU A 129 -43.00 -2.18 -25.49
C GLU A 129 -42.89 -1.28 -24.23
N GLY A 130 -41.99 -1.59 -23.30
CA GLY A 130 -41.55 -0.54 -22.37
C GLY A 130 -40.14 -0.74 -21.82
N SER A 131 -39.73 0.21 -20.97
CA SER A 131 -38.36 0.35 -20.50
C SER A 131 -38.31 0.63 -19.00
N THR A 132 -37.36 -0.01 -18.31
CA THR A 132 -36.97 0.41 -16.96
C THR A 132 -36.22 1.73 -17.07
N GLY A 133 -36.76 2.77 -16.43
CA GLY A 133 -36.16 4.10 -16.38
C GLY A 133 -35.56 4.37 -15.01
N ILE A 134 -34.26 4.69 -14.95
CA ILE A 134 -33.56 5.06 -13.72
C ILE A 134 -32.87 6.39 -13.94
N THR A 135 -33.29 7.43 -13.21
CA THR A 135 -32.70 8.76 -13.27
C THR A 135 -31.94 9.05 -11.98
N VAL A 136 -30.67 9.41 -12.11
CA VAL A 136 -29.84 9.91 -11.02
C VAL A 136 -29.58 11.39 -11.27
N SER A 137 -29.77 12.21 -10.24
CA SER A 137 -29.62 13.67 -10.31
C SER A 137 -28.78 14.20 -9.16
N GLY A 138 -28.18 15.38 -9.33
CA GLY A 138 -27.36 16.02 -8.29
C GLY A 138 -25.92 15.49 -8.23
N LEU A 139 -25.41 14.93 -9.33
CA LEU A 139 -24.01 14.53 -9.44
C LEU A 139 -23.12 15.78 -9.50
N SER A 140 -22.11 15.83 -8.63
CA SER A 140 -21.18 16.95 -8.48
C SER A 140 -19.87 16.80 -9.28
N SER A 141 -19.62 15.63 -9.88
CA SER A 141 -18.39 15.34 -10.63
C SER A 141 -18.43 15.91 -12.06
N PRO A 142 -17.34 16.50 -12.58
CA PRO A 142 -17.29 17.02 -13.95
C PRO A 142 -17.27 15.93 -15.04
N VAL A 143 -16.78 14.73 -14.69
CA VAL A 143 -16.77 13.52 -15.54
C VAL A 143 -16.98 12.32 -14.64
N TYR A 144 -17.73 11.30 -15.04
CA TYR A 144 -17.88 10.05 -14.31
C TYR A 144 -18.24 8.90 -15.26
N ASP A 145 -18.01 7.68 -14.78
CA ASP A 145 -18.43 6.46 -15.45
C ASP A 145 -19.64 5.88 -14.72
N VAL A 146 -20.48 5.14 -15.44
CA VAL A 146 -21.61 4.40 -14.87
C VAL A 146 -21.49 2.95 -15.28
N ILE A 147 -21.33 2.08 -14.29
CA ILE A 147 -21.39 0.63 -14.46
C ILE A 147 -22.84 0.21 -14.23
N VAL A 148 -23.42 -0.49 -15.20
CA VAL A 148 -24.75 -1.10 -15.07
C VAL A 148 -24.56 -2.61 -14.99
N TYR A 149 -25.17 -3.25 -14.02
CA TYR A 149 -25.14 -4.69 -13.82
C TYR A 149 -26.45 -5.33 -14.29
N THR A 150 -26.34 -6.40 -15.08
CA THR A 150 -27.47 -7.08 -15.72
C THR A 150 -27.32 -8.60 -15.66
N ASN A 151 -28.31 -9.29 -15.11
CA ASN A 151 -28.46 -10.74 -15.11
C ASN A 151 -29.93 -11.03 -14.76
N GLY A 152 -30.62 -11.78 -15.62
CA GLY A 152 -31.99 -12.22 -15.42
C GLY A 152 -32.05 -13.70 -15.04
N ASP A 153 -33.22 -14.31 -15.24
CA ASP A 153 -33.49 -15.74 -14.99
C ASP A 153 -33.20 -16.63 -16.21
N GLU A 154 -32.12 -16.33 -16.95
CA GLU A 154 -31.53 -17.16 -18.04
C GLU A 154 -32.41 -17.47 -19.26
N ASN A 155 -33.52 -16.76 -19.46
CA ASN A 155 -34.49 -17.10 -20.51
C ASN A 155 -34.14 -16.62 -21.93
N ALA A 156 -32.85 -16.60 -22.29
CA ALA A 156 -32.35 -16.21 -23.62
C ALA A 156 -32.87 -14.84 -24.11
N ARG A 157 -32.52 -13.78 -23.38
CA ARG A 157 -32.97 -12.39 -23.64
C ARG A 157 -31.78 -11.45 -23.85
N THR A 158 -31.97 -10.42 -24.67
CA THR A 158 -31.00 -9.36 -24.93
C THR A 158 -31.64 -8.01 -24.64
N GLY A 159 -30.99 -7.24 -23.76
CA GLY A 159 -31.38 -5.88 -23.42
C GLY A 159 -30.53 -4.84 -24.15
N LEU A 160 -31.17 -3.75 -24.57
CA LEU A 160 -30.57 -2.48 -24.94
C LEU A 160 -30.54 -1.57 -23.72
N PHE A 161 -29.35 -1.13 -23.34
CA PHE A 161 -29.12 -0.20 -22.22
C PHE A 161 -28.57 1.11 -22.77
N GLN A 162 -29.20 2.23 -22.42
CA GLN A 162 -28.85 3.54 -22.98
C GLN A 162 -28.71 4.62 -21.90
N ILE A 163 -27.65 5.41 -22.02
CA ILE A 163 -27.46 6.66 -21.29
C ILE A 163 -27.02 7.73 -22.28
N GLY A 164 -27.90 8.72 -22.52
CA GLY A 164 -27.65 9.74 -23.54
C GLY A 164 -27.45 9.13 -24.92
N ALA A 165 -26.29 9.40 -25.54
CA ALA A 165 -25.94 8.86 -26.86
C ALA A 165 -25.25 7.48 -26.83
N GLN A 166 -24.87 6.98 -25.65
CA GLN A 166 -24.22 5.69 -25.50
C GLN A 166 -25.24 4.57 -25.39
N SER A 167 -24.98 3.44 -26.04
CA SER A 167 -25.87 2.28 -26.10
C SER A 167 -25.08 0.98 -26.01
N TYR A 168 -25.61 0.00 -25.30
CA TYR A 168 -25.03 -1.34 -25.19
C TYR A 168 -26.11 -2.41 -25.37
N TRP A 169 -25.79 -3.44 -26.16
CA TRP A 169 -26.61 -4.65 -26.29
C TRP A 169 -25.94 -5.79 -25.53
N VAL A 170 -26.58 -6.24 -24.46
CA VAL A 170 -26.04 -7.29 -23.61
C VAL A 170 -27.03 -8.44 -23.52
N LYS A 171 -26.52 -9.64 -23.76
CA LYS A 171 -27.25 -10.89 -23.63
C LYS A 171 -26.96 -11.53 -22.26
N ASP A 172 -28.03 -11.90 -21.59
CA ASP A 172 -27.98 -12.87 -20.49
C ASP A 172 -28.00 -14.28 -21.09
N SER A 173 -26.90 -15.02 -20.93
CA SER A 173 -26.73 -16.36 -21.50
C SER A 173 -26.67 -17.49 -20.47
N SER A 174 -26.48 -17.15 -19.20
CA SER A 174 -26.28 -18.09 -18.10
C SER A 174 -26.23 -17.32 -16.79
N SER A 175 -26.66 -17.97 -15.71
CA SER A 175 -26.70 -17.47 -14.34
C SER A 175 -25.33 -16.96 -13.95
N PHE A 176 -25.35 -15.91 -13.15
CA PHE A 176 -24.14 -15.38 -12.57
C PHE A 176 -23.46 -16.41 -11.66
N THR A 177 -22.20 -16.72 -11.94
CA THR A 177 -21.40 -17.71 -11.22
C THR A 177 -20.41 -17.07 -10.22
N GLY A 178 -20.58 -15.79 -9.91
CA GLY A 178 -19.66 -15.03 -9.05
C GLY A 178 -18.66 -14.14 -9.79
N THR A 179 -18.54 -14.30 -11.12
CA THR A 179 -17.54 -13.61 -11.96
C THR A 179 -18.19 -12.59 -12.91
N PHE A 180 -17.67 -11.36 -12.91
CA PHE A 180 -18.13 -10.31 -13.82
C PHE A 180 -17.48 -10.40 -15.20
N ILE A 181 -18.30 -10.25 -16.24
CA ILE A 181 -17.93 -10.25 -17.66
C ILE A 181 -18.56 -9.03 -18.33
N GLN A 182 -17.73 -8.18 -18.92
CA GLN A 182 -18.21 -6.95 -19.55
C GLN A 182 -18.85 -7.22 -20.91
N GLY A 183 -20.06 -6.72 -21.12
CA GLY A 183 -20.65 -6.52 -22.43
C GLY A 183 -20.10 -5.25 -23.08
N THR A 184 -19.61 -5.36 -24.31
CA THR A 184 -18.93 -4.27 -25.05
C THR A 184 -19.60 -3.95 -26.39
N ALA A 185 -20.68 -4.64 -26.76
CA ALA A 185 -21.36 -4.43 -28.03
C ALA A 185 -22.13 -3.10 -28.03
N THR A 186 -21.62 -2.12 -28.75
CA THR A 186 -22.21 -0.76 -28.88
C THR A 186 -23.02 -0.57 -30.15
N ALA A 187 -23.26 -1.63 -30.92
CA ALA A 187 -24.06 -1.62 -32.13
C ALA A 187 -25.09 -2.75 -32.05
N ASP A 188 -26.23 -2.51 -32.70
CA ASP A 188 -27.31 -3.48 -32.79
C ASP A 188 -26.80 -4.82 -33.38
N PRO A 189 -26.89 -5.95 -32.65
CA PRO A 189 -26.49 -7.26 -33.14
C PRO A 189 -27.44 -7.85 -34.19
N GLY A 190 -28.63 -7.27 -34.41
CA GLY A 190 -29.65 -7.74 -35.35
C GLY A 190 -30.36 -9.02 -34.94
N SER A 191 -29.92 -9.70 -33.86
CA SER A 191 -30.56 -10.89 -33.30
C SER A 191 -30.02 -11.25 -31.91
N HIS A 192 -30.78 -12.04 -31.16
CA HIS A 192 -30.33 -12.62 -29.88
C HIS A 192 -29.09 -13.52 -30.04
N ALA A 193 -28.98 -14.26 -31.15
CA ALA A 193 -27.88 -15.18 -31.38
C ALA A 193 -26.54 -14.46 -31.60
N ALA A 194 -26.57 -13.28 -32.21
CA ALA A 194 -25.39 -12.46 -32.47
C ALA A 194 -25.02 -11.53 -31.30
N ALA A 195 -25.89 -11.38 -30.30
CA ALA A 195 -25.64 -10.54 -29.15
C ALA A 195 -24.53 -11.08 -28.25
N GLN A 196 -23.68 -10.18 -27.74
CA GLN A 196 -22.58 -10.52 -26.84
C GLN A 196 -23.10 -10.88 -25.44
N SER A 197 -22.64 -12.01 -24.90
CA SER A 197 -22.85 -12.35 -23.50
C SER A 197 -22.08 -11.40 -22.57
N GLY A 198 -22.73 -10.94 -21.52
CA GLY A 198 -22.11 -10.12 -20.48
C GLY A 198 -23.06 -9.94 -19.31
N ASN A 199 -22.53 -9.54 -18.16
CA ASN A 199 -23.30 -9.29 -16.95
C ASN A 199 -23.09 -7.90 -16.33
N TYR A 200 -22.30 -7.06 -17.01
CA TYR A 200 -22.27 -5.62 -16.78
C TYR A 200 -21.82 -4.88 -18.04
N MET A 201 -22.01 -3.56 -18.06
CA MET A 201 -21.47 -2.66 -19.09
C MET A 201 -21.02 -1.34 -18.45
N VAL A 202 -20.21 -0.56 -19.18
CA VAL A 202 -19.63 0.69 -18.67
C VAL A 202 -19.96 1.83 -19.62
N PHE A 203 -20.70 2.82 -19.13
CA PHE A 203 -20.93 4.09 -19.80
C PHE A 203 -19.88 5.09 -19.32
N SER A 204 -18.88 5.38 -20.14
CA SER A 204 -17.72 6.15 -19.71
C SER A 204 -17.79 7.62 -20.12
N GLY A 205 -17.17 8.50 -19.34
CA GLY A 205 -16.97 9.90 -19.71
C GLY A 205 -18.24 10.75 -19.73
N LEU A 206 -19.22 10.43 -18.89
CA LEU A 206 -20.45 11.21 -18.75
C LEU A 206 -20.17 12.50 -17.96
N THR A 207 -20.75 13.63 -18.37
CA THR A 207 -20.39 14.96 -17.83
C THR A 207 -21.55 15.76 -17.25
N SER A 208 -22.79 15.27 -17.41
CA SER A 208 -24.00 15.97 -16.94
C SER A 208 -24.20 15.78 -15.44
N SER A 209 -24.77 16.76 -14.74
CA SER A 209 -25.13 16.61 -13.31
C SER A 209 -26.26 15.60 -13.03
N SER A 210 -26.78 14.97 -14.08
CA SER A 210 -27.81 13.94 -14.04
C SER A 210 -27.68 13.02 -15.25
N PHE A 211 -28.06 11.77 -15.09
CA PHE A 211 -28.26 10.84 -16.21
C PHE A 211 -29.55 10.05 -16.03
N THR A 212 -30.10 9.58 -17.15
CA THR A 212 -31.18 8.60 -17.17
C THR A 212 -30.70 7.37 -17.91
N LEU A 213 -30.73 6.22 -17.24
CA LEU A 213 -30.63 4.91 -17.85
C LEU A 213 -32.01 4.49 -18.35
N SER A 214 -32.07 4.08 -19.62
CA SER A 214 -33.17 3.32 -20.19
C SER A 214 -32.69 1.91 -20.46
N ALA A 215 -33.37 0.91 -19.90
CA ALA A 215 -33.14 -0.51 -20.18
C ALA A 215 -34.37 -1.08 -20.90
N THR A 216 -34.19 -1.57 -22.11
CA THR A 216 -35.28 -1.99 -23.01
C THR A 216 -34.98 -3.38 -23.58
N GLY A 217 -35.92 -4.31 -23.49
CA GLY A 217 -35.74 -5.63 -24.12
C GLY A 217 -35.85 -5.52 -25.64
N GLU A 218 -34.88 -6.05 -26.39
CA GLU A 218 -34.85 -5.95 -27.85
C GLU A 218 -34.87 -7.29 -28.59
N TYR A 219 -34.20 -8.31 -28.08
CA TYR A 219 -34.22 -9.63 -28.71
C TYR A 219 -34.50 -10.73 -27.70
N THR A 220 -35.25 -11.73 -28.13
CA THR A 220 -35.61 -12.88 -27.31
C THR A 220 -35.81 -14.13 -28.18
N ILE A 221 -35.61 -15.30 -27.59
CA ILE A 221 -36.02 -16.60 -28.14
C ILE A 221 -37.37 -17.07 -27.57
N ASP A 222 -37.76 -16.63 -26.37
CA ASP A 222 -38.98 -17.06 -25.66
C ASP A 222 -40.21 -16.20 -25.95
N GLY A 223 -40.06 -15.13 -26.73
CA GLY A 223 -41.13 -14.17 -27.06
C GLY A 223 -41.39 -13.13 -25.96
N VAL A 224 -40.60 -13.12 -24.89
CA VAL A 224 -40.66 -12.15 -23.78
C VAL A 224 -39.43 -11.24 -23.81
N TYR A 225 -39.67 -9.96 -24.08
CA TYR A 225 -38.62 -8.95 -24.12
C TYR A 225 -38.33 -8.43 -22.71
N ARG A 226 -37.06 -8.49 -22.27
CA ARG A 226 -36.62 -7.97 -20.98
C ARG A 226 -35.20 -7.41 -21.03
N ALA A 227 -34.94 -6.44 -20.16
CA ALA A 227 -33.61 -5.89 -19.91
C ALA A 227 -33.44 -5.69 -18.39
N PRO A 228 -33.03 -6.73 -17.66
CA PRO A 228 -32.95 -6.67 -16.20
C PRO A 228 -31.86 -5.70 -15.74
N VAL A 229 -32.11 -5.01 -14.63
CA VAL A 229 -31.11 -4.15 -13.97
C VAL A 229 -31.00 -4.58 -12.52
N ASN A 230 -29.87 -5.21 -12.18
CA ASN A 230 -29.59 -5.67 -10.81
C ASN A 230 -29.04 -4.52 -9.97
N ALA A 231 -28.12 -3.75 -10.55
CA ALA A 231 -27.45 -2.68 -9.84
C ALA A 231 -26.88 -1.63 -10.80
N ILE A 232 -26.61 -0.44 -10.25
CA ILE A 232 -25.84 0.61 -10.90
C ILE A 232 -24.72 1.04 -9.96
N GLN A 233 -23.52 1.24 -10.49
CA GLN A 233 -22.41 1.83 -9.75
C GLN A 233 -21.89 3.04 -10.51
N ILE A 234 -21.96 4.21 -9.87
CA ILE A 234 -21.46 5.46 -10.41
C ILE A 234 -20.03 5.61 -9.92
N VAL A 235 -19.10 5.82 -10.84
CA VAL A 235 -17.67 5.78 -10.58
C VAL A 235 -17.08 7.15 -10.94
N GLN A 236 -16.86 7.97 -9.92
CA GLN A 236 -16.35 9.32 -10.10
C GLN A 236 -14.83 9.30 -9.95
N PRO A 237 -14.05 9.76 -10.98
CA PRO A 237 -12.62 9.95 -10.82
C PRO A 237 -12.36 10.91 -9.65
N ALA A 238 -11.28 10.68 -8.91
CA ALA A 238 -10.87 11.59 -7.87
C ALA A 238 -10.72 12.99 -8.47
N THR A 239 -11.48 13.97 -7.97
CA THR A 239 -11.25 15.36 -8.35
C THR A 239 -9.86 15.74 -7.86
N THR A 240 -9.00 16.27 -8.73
CA THR A 240 -7.70 16.79 -8.32
C THR A 240 -7.85 18.27 -8.03
N LEU A 241 -7.53 18.69 -6.81
CA LEU A 241 -7.58 20.08 -6.39
C LEU A 241 -6.17 20.55 -6.04
N PHE A 242 -5.85 21.77 -6.45
CA PHE A 242 -4.55 22.39 -6.26
C PHE A 242 -4.66 23.47 -5.19
N TRP A 243 -3.70 23.49 -4.28
CA TRP A 243 -3.62 24.49 -3.22
C TRP A 243 -3.24 25.84 -3.80
N ASP A 244 -4.06 26.85 -3.57
CA ASP A 244 -3.88 28.20 -4.13
C ASP A 244 -4.30 29.27 -3.11
N ARG A 245 -3.40 30.24 -2.88
CA ARG A 245 -3.58 31.33 -1.93
C ARG A 245 -3.53 32.73 -2.55
N ASN A 246 -3.29 32.87 -3.84
CA ASN A 246 -3.18 34.18 -4.48
C ASN A 246 -4.36 34.48 -5.45
N GLY A 247 -5.41 33.66 -5.39
CA GLY A 247 -6.69 33.92 -6.05
C GLY A 247 -6.71 33.36 -7.46
N THR A 248 -6.93 34.23 -8.47
CA THR A 248 -6.91 33.84 -9.89
C THR A 248 -5.57 34.14 -10.55
N SER A 249 -4.57 34.54 -9.77
CA SER A 249 -3.23 34.82 -10.28
C SER A 249 -2.52 33.50 -10.59
N THR A 250 -1.60 33.48 -11.55
CA THR A 250 -0.91 32.24 -11.89
C THR A 250 -0.09 31.69 -10.72
N GLY A 251 -0.30 30.40 -10.43
CA GLY A 251 0.30 29.62 -9.35
C GLY A 251 -0.19 30.02 -7.96
N ALA A 252 0.28 29.38 -6.89
CA ALA A 252 -0.16 29.63 -5.52
C ALA A 252 0.54 30.82 -4.82
N GLY A 253 1.64 31.32 -5.40
CA GLY A 253 2.55 32.29 -4.77
C GLY A 253 3.68 31.60 -4.00
N THR A 254 4.67 32.38 -3.54
CA THR A 254 5.95 31.83 -3.00
C THR A 254 5.84 31.11 -1.66
N THR A 255 4.93 31.56 -0.80
CA THR A 255 4.73 31.01 0.55
C THR A 255 3.22 30.96 0.86
N PRO A 256 2.48 30.03 0.23
CA PRO A 256 1.02 29.99 0.28
C PRO A 256 0.51 29.42 1.62
N ASN A 257 0.71 30.14 2.73
CA ASN A 257 0.19 29.75 4.04
C ASN A 257 -1.34 29.82 4.09
N GLY A 258 -2.01 28.84 4.72
CA GLY A 258 -3.48 28.87 4.85
C GLY A 258 -4.06 27.73 5.67
N ILE A 259 -5.39 27.62 5.64
CA ILE A 259 -6.17 26.63 6.39
C ILE A 259 -6.77 25.62 5.42
N TRP A 260 -6.56 24.33 5.67
CA TRP A 260 -7.22 23.25 4.95
C TRP A 260 -8.50 22.85 5.67
N ALA A 261 -9.65 23.14 5.05
CA ALA A 261 -10.96 22.82 5.59
C ALA A 261 -12.00 22.56 4.50
N THR A 262 -13.09 21.89 4.88
CA THR A 262 -14.25 21.59 4.01
C THR A 262 -15.26 22.74 3.94
N SER A 263 -15.27 23.66 4.90
CA SER A 263 -16.20 24.81 4.94
C SER A 263 -15.74 25.93 5.88
N GLY A 264 -16.21 27.16 5.64
CA GLY A 264 -16.01 28.36 6.47
C GLY A 264 -15.29 29.52 5.75
N THR A 265 -15.15 30.68 6.42
CA THR A 265 -14.51 31.87 5.84
C THR A 265 -12.98 31.71 5.74
N ASN A 266 -12.36 32.25 4.68
CA ASN A 266 -10.91 32.13 4.37
C ASN A 266 -10.37 30.69 4.26
N ARG A 267 -11.25 29.74 3.97
CA ARG A 267 -10.94 28.30 3.85
C ARG A 267 -11.02 27.79 2.42
N SER A 268 -11.40 28.67 1.49
CA SER A 268 -11.45 28.40 0.06
C SER A 268 -10.05 28.57 -0.55
N ASN A 269 -9.19 27.57 -0.38
CA ASN A 269 -7.80 27.60 -0.84
C ASN A 269 -7.53 26.50 -1.91
N TRP A 270 -8.59 25.99 -2.54
CA TRP A 270 -8.52 24.84 -3.45
C TRP A 270 -9.08 25.19 -4.81
N THR A 271 -8.26 25.10 -5.84
CA THR A 271 -8.65 25.39 -7.23
C THR A 271 -8.63 24.13 -8.08
N SER A 272 -9.50 24.04 -9.08
CA SER A 272 -9.44 23.00 -10.12
C SER A 272 -8.44 23.33 -11.22
N SER A 273 -7.91 24.57 -11.26
CA SER A 273 -6.87 24.95 -12.21
C SER A 273 -5.49 24.57 -11.68
N ALA A 274 -4.83 23.63 -12.35
CA ALA A 274 -3.44 23.29 -12.07
C ALA A 274 -2.50 24.50 -12.16
N ALA A 275 -2.88 25.55 -12.90
CA ALA A 275 -2.11 26.77 -13.06
C ALA A 275 -2.49 27.88 -12.08
N GLY A 276 -3.46 27.70 -11.17
CA GLY A 276 -3.92 28.73 -10.22
C GLY A 276 -4.83 29.80 -10.82
N THR A 277 -5.29 29.62 -12.06
CA THR A 277 -5.98 30.69 -12.80
C THR A 277 -7.50 30.77 -12.57
N SER A 278 -8.06 29.89 -11.73
CA SER A 278 -9.49 29.90 -11.40
C SER A 278 -9.71 30.12 -9.91
N THR A 279 -10.83 30.78 -9.59
CA THR A 279 -11.18 31.18 -8.23
C THR A 279 -11.12 29.98 -7.27
N PRO A 280 -10.31 30.05 -6.20
CA PRO A 280 -10.23 29.00 -5.19
C PRO A 280 -11.57 28.80 -4.48
N GLY A 281 -11.95 27.53 -4.33
CA GLY A 281 -13.11 27.02 -3.59
C GLY A 281 -12.70 26.19 -2.37
N ASN A 282 -13.67 25.54 -1.74
CA ASN A 282 -13.47 24.70 -0.56
C ASN A 282 -12.90 23.33 -0.92
N TRP A 283 -12.31 22.65 0.07
CA TRP A 283 -11.90 21.25 -0.09
C TRP A 283 -13.09 20.33 -0.29
N THR A 284 -12.97 19.38 -1.23
CA THR A 284 -13.90 18.27 -1.41
C THR A 284 -13.27 17.00 -0.85
N ASN A 285 -13.86 16.40 0.19
CA ASN A 285 -13.36 15.15 0.76
C ASN A 285 -13.31 14.04 -0.30
N GLY A 286 -12.21 13.28 -0.31
CA GLY A 286 -11.90 12.24 -1.31
C GLY A 286 -11.13 12.76 -2.54
N ALA A 287 -10.97 14.07 -2.71
CA ALA A 287 -10.15 14.64 -3.76
C ALA A 287 -8.65 14.30 -3.58
N VAL A 288 -7.89 14.34 -4.68
CA VAL A 288 -6.42 14.38 -4.64
C VAL A 288 -5.98 15.80 -4.34
N ALA A 289 -5.18 15.97 -3.29
CA ALA A 289 -4.66 17.25 -2.85
C ALA A 289 -3.28 17.50 -3.45
N VAL A 290 -3.14 18.52 -4.30
CA VAL A 290 -1.86 18.91 -4.88
C VAL A 290 -1.36 20.22 -4.27
N PHE A 291 -0.19 20.16 -3.65
CA PHE A 291 0.53 21.30 -3.09
C PHE A 291 1.71 21.62 -4.01
N SER A 292 1.64 22.68 -4.83
CA SER A 292 0.58 23.70 -4.94
C SER A 292 0.24 24.02 -6.39
N ALA A 293 -0.75 24.88 -6.65
CA ALA A 293 -1.06 25.32 -8.00
C ALA A 293 0.16 26.04 -8.63
N GLY A 294 0.39 25.82 -9.93
CA GLY A 294 1.53 26.38 -10.66
C GLY A 294 2.87 25.80 -10.23
N THR A 295 3.95 26.57 -10.42
CA THR A 295 5.32 26.15 -10.10
C THR A 295 6.08 27.22 -9.30
N ASN A 296 5.35 27.96 -8.46
CA ASN A 296 5.87 29.16 -7.79
C ASN A 296 5.85 29.07 -6.26
N ALA A 297 5.35 27.99 -5.66
CA ALA A 297 5.41 27.75 -4.22
C ALA A 297 6.78 27.18 -3.80
N THR A 298 7.85 27.92 -4.07
CA THR A 298 9.23 27.45 -3.85
C THR A 298 9.75 27.65 -2.42
N GLY A 299 9.00 28.36 -1.57
CA GLY A 299 9.38 28.64 -0.18
C GLY A 299 8.85 27.63 0.83
N THR A 300 9.09 27.92 2.11
CA THR A 300 8.46 27.20 3.23
C THR A 300 7.10 27.81 3.54
N TYR A 301 6.09 26.97 3.75
CA TYR A 301 4.74 27.41 4.14
C TYR A 301 4.02 26.39 5.00
N VAL A 302 3.05 26.88 5.76
CA VAL A 302 2.26 26.12 6.71
C VAL A 302 0.82 26.01 6.23
N VAL A 303 0.31 24.79 6.27
CA VAL A 303 -1.09 24.44 6.02
C VAL A 303 -1.68 23.95 7.34
N ASP A 304 -2.55 24.74 7.95
CA ASP A 304 -3.25 24.34 9.19
C ASP A 304 -4.48 23.51 8.84
N VAL A 305 -4.46 22.23 9.21
CA VAL A 305 -5.59 21.31 9.05
C VAL A 305 -6.62 21.66 10.11
N ALA A 306 -7.81 22.09 9.66
CA ALA A 306 -8.88 22.54 10.55
C ALA A 306 -9.37 21.42 11.48
N SER A 307 -10.21 21.78 12.47
CA SER A 307 -10.76 20.88 13.50
C SER A 307 -11.63 19.72 13.01
N THR A 308 -11.73 19.51 11.70
CA THR A 308 -12.46 18.41 11.06
C THR A 308 -11.47 17.49 10.39
N SER A 309 -11.73 16.19 10.42
CA SER A 309 -10.95 15.23 9.64
C SER A 309 -11.08 15.51 8.14
N ILE A 310 -9.94 15.66 7.50
CA ILE A 310 -9.82 15.80 6.04
C ILE A 310 -9.64 14.42 5.46
N GLN A 311 -10.51 14.04 4.53
CA GLN A 311 -10.32 12.83 3.74
C GLN A 311 -9.69 13.22 2.41
N THR A 312 -8.56 12.59 2.10
CA THR A 312 -7.86 12.73 0.82
C THR A 312 -7.93 11.42 0.06
N GLY A 313 -7.94 11.52 -1.26
CA GLY A 313 -7.62 10.41 -2.15
C GLY A 313 -6.13 10.22 -2.35
N ALA A 314 -5.34 11.29 -2.19
CA ALA A 314 -3.88 11.28 -2.05
C ALA A 314 -3.42 12.71 -1.71
N ILE A 315 -2.19 12.85 -1.24
CA ILE A 315 -1.51 14.13 -1.07
C ILE A 315 -0.27 14.12 -1.97
N PHE A 316 -0.17 15.09 -2.86
CA PHE A 316 0.99 15.30 -3.69
C PHE A 316 1.63 16.65 -3.39
N VAL A 317 2.83 16.62 -2.84
CA VAL A 317 3.68 17.80 -2.66
C VAL A 317 4.65 17.87 -3.84
N GLN A 318 4.35 18.73 -4.81
CA GLN A 318 5.12 18.84 -6.05
C GLN A 318 6.29 19.82 -5.96
N GLU A 319 6.21 20.77 -5.03
CA GLU A 319 7.23 21.81 -4.84
C GLU A 319 7.21 22.39 -3.43
N GLY A 320 8.28 23.12 -3.10
CA GLY A 320 8.39 23.83 -1.84
C GLY A 320 8.55 22.93 -0.62
N ASN A 321 8.42 23.58 0.55
CA ASN A 321 8.55 22.93 1.85
C ASN A 321 7.26 23.14 2.64
N VAL A 322 6.35 22.17 2.59
CA VAL A 322 5.04 22.25 3.25
C VAL A 322 5.13 21.70 4.67
N THR A 323 4.57 22.42 5.63
CA THR A 323 4.30 21.88 6.97
C THR A 323 2.79 21.82 7.21
N PHE A 324 2.25 20.62 7.33
CA PHE A 324 0.89 20.39 7.80
C PHE A 324 0.88 20.43 9.32
N ASN A 325 0.16 21.40 9.88
CA ASN A 325 -0.05 21.57 11.31
C ASN A 325 -1.53 21.44 11.67
N THR A 326 -1.82 21.37 12.96
CA THR A 326 -3.18 21.46 13.46
C THR A 326 -3.19 22.25 14.76
N THR A 327 -4.00 23.32 14.81
CA THR A 327 -4.22 24.12 16.02
C THR A 327 -5.45 23.68 16.81
N ASN A 328 -6.35 22.90 16.20
CA ASN A 328 -7.66 22.56 16.76
C ASN A 328 -8.00 21.07 16.66
N GLY A 329 -6.99 20.18 16.69
CA GLY A 329 -7.20 18.73 16.73
C GLY A 329 -7.68 18.10 15.43
N GLY A 330 -7.53 18.79 14.30
CA GLY A 330 -7.70 18.23 12.96
C GLY A 330 -6.88 16.97 12.70
N SER A 331 -7.36 16.15 11.76
CA SER A 331 -6.68 14.92 11.31
C SER A 331 -6.77 14.76 9.79
N ILE A 332 -5.86 13.96 9.23
CA ILE A 332 -5.90 13.54 7.82
C ILE A 332 -6.20 12.04 7.79
N ARG A 333 -7.25 11.67 7.06
CA ARG A 333 -7.61 10.28 6.81
C ARG A 333 -6.89 9.78 5.58
N LEU A 334 -6.11 8.73 5.77
CA LEU A 334 -5.50 7.99 4.67
C LEU A 334 -6.58 7.18 3.94
N SER A 335 -6.42 7.02 2.63
CA SER A 335 -7.28 6.21 1.77
C SER A 335 -6.59 4.89 1.46
N ASP A 336 -7.32 3.93 0.88
CA ASP A 336 -6.75 2.71 0.29
C ASP A 336 -6.07 2.95 -1.07
N SER A 337 -5.82 4.23 -1.40
CA SER A 337 -5.19 4.68 -2.61
C SER A 337 -3.70 4.34 -2.63
N THR A 338 -3.21 3.77 -3.71
CA THR A 338 -1.77 3.62 -3.95
C THR A 338 -1.31 4.71 -4.93
N PRO A 339 -0.46 5.68 -4.53
CA PRO A 339 0.11 6.01 -3.20
C PRO A 339 -0.72 7.02 -2.36
N ASP A 340 -0.49 7.07 -1.04
CA ASP A 340 -1.13 8.04 -0.12
C ASP A 340 -0.48 9.43 -0.13
N ILE A 341 0.86 9.47 0.01
CA ILE A 341 1.63 10.72 0.06
C ILE A 341 2.80 10.63 -0.92
N ILE A 342 2.80 11.51 -1.91
CA ILE A 342 3.89 11.68 -2.86
C ILE A 342 4.59 13.00 -2.56
N VAL A 343 5.92 12.98 -2.45
CA VAL A 343 6.75 14.18 -2.32
C VAL A 343 7.76 14.20 -3.46
N ALA A 344 7.63 15.16 -4.38
CA ALA A 344 8.51 15.28 -5.54
C ALA A 344 9.96 15.60 -5.14
N GLY A 345 10.89 15.28 -6.05
CA GLY A 345 12.32 15.60 -5.86
C GLY A 345 12.55 17.10 -5.68
N GLY A 346 13.34 17.46 -4.67
CA GLY A 346 13.58 18.86 -4.30
C GLY A 346 12.50 19.51 -3.43
N ALA A 347 11.38 18.81 -3.19
CA ALA A 347 10.34 19.24 -2.25
C ALA A 347 10.45 18.51 -0.91
N SER A 348 9.80 19.08 0.12
CA SER A 348 9.66 18.44 1.43
C SER A 348 8.27 18.64 2.02
N ALA A 349 7.81 17.64 2.76
CA ALA A 349 6.56 17.67 3.51
C ALA A 349 6.82 17.32 4.98
N THR A 350 6.33 18.12 5.92
CA THR A 350 6.31 17.80 7.35
C THR A 350 4.87 17.65 7.80
N VAL A 351 4.50 16.52 8.38
CA VAL A 351 3.13 16.22 8.84
C VAL A 351 3.12 16.14 10.36
N ASN A 352 2.71 17.23 11.00
CA ASN A 352 2.51 17.30 12.46
C ASN A 352 1.04 17.04 12.86
N VAL A 353 0.22 16.63 11.90
CA VAL A 353 -1.20 16.31 12.05
C VAL A 353 -1.35 14.80 12.19
N ARG A 354 -2.33 14.34 12.98
CA ARG A 354 -2.63 12.91 13.08
C ARG A 354 -3.02 12.35 11.71
N LEU A 355 -2.29 11.33 11.26
CA LEU A 355 -2.71 10.43 10.20
C LEU A 355 -3.56 9.31 10.80
N GLU A 356 -4.80 9.15 10.32
CA GLU A 356 -5.74 8.16 10.84
C GLU A 356 -6.35 7.29 9.75
N ASN A 357 -6.86 6.12 10.15
CA ASN A 357 -7.66 5.28 9.25
C ASN A 357 -8.91 6.03 8.80
N ASN A 358 -9.30 5.83 7.55
CA ASN A 358 -10.67 6.08 7.16
C ASN A 358 -11.59 5.11 7.93
N VAL A 359 -12.53 5.65 8.71
CA VAL A 359 -13.38 4.89 9.66
C VAL A 359 -14.23 3.82 8.97
N THR A 360 -14.35 3.88 7.64
CA THR A 360 -15.17 2.98 6.83
C THR A 360 -14.39 1.90 6.07
N ALA A 361 -13.07 1.81 6.30
CA ALA A 361 -12.25 0.76 5.70
C ALA A 361 -12.45 -0.59 6.42
N SER A 362 -12.87 -1.62 5.67
CA SER A 362 -12.96 -3.00 6.16
C SER A 362 -11.59 -3.69 6.25
N THR A 363 -10.55 -3.07 5.70
CA THR A 363 -9.15 -3.51 5.77
C THR A 363 -8.30 -2.42 6.43
N ALA A 364 -7.20 -2.84 7.04
CA ALA A 364 -6.30 -1.91 7.72
C ALA A 364 -5.55 -1.04 6.69
N ILE A 365 -5.84 0.27 6.66
CA ILE A 365 -5.18 1.23 5.77
C ILE A 365 -3.80 1.61 6.32
N GLY A 366 -2.79 1.49 5.47
CA GLY A 366 -1.40 1.83 5.78
C GLY A 366 -1.01 3.23 5.30
N LEU A 367 0.27 3.57 5.47
CA LEU A 367 0.87 4.76 4.88
C LEU A 367 1.82 4.36 3.76
N GLN A 368 1.57 4.88 2.55
CA GLN A 368 2.48 4.70 1.41
C GLN A 368 3.13 6.01 0.99
N LYS A 369 4.47 6.05 1.07
CA LYS A 369 5.31 7.18 0.67
C LYS A 369 5.96 6.92 -0.69
N GLN A 370 5.72 7.80 -1.66
CA GLN A 370 6.40 7.82 -2.96
C GLN A 370 7.02 9.21 -3.27
N GLY A 371 7.75 9.30 -4.38
CA GLY A 371 8.44 10.48 -4.86
C GLY A 371 9.80 10.62 -4.18
N THR A 372 10.76 11.15 -4.90
CA THR A 372 12.17 11.20 -4.46
C THR A 372 12.45 12.23 -3.36
N GLY A 373 11.48 13.05 -2.97
CA GLY A 373 11.60 14.02 -1.88
C GLY A 373 11.41 13.42 -0.47
N THR A 374 11.43 14.29 0.53
CA THR A 374 11.39 13.92 1.95
C THR A 374 10.00 14.16 2.57
N LEU A 375 9.42 13.11 3.13
CA LEU A 375 8.28 13.20 4.06
C LEU A 375 8.80 13.08 5.49
N THR A 376 8.48 14.04 6.35
CA THR A 376 8.79 14.02 7.79
C THR A 376 7.49 13.83 8.58
N LEU A 377 7.41 12.80 9.43
CA LEU A 377 6.27 12.60 10.34
C LEU A 377 6.57 13.18 11.71
N GLY A 378 5.75 14.11 12.19
CA GLY A 378 5.93 14.78 13.48
C GLY A 378 4.79 14.58 14.47
N SER A 379 3.73 13.85 14.11
CA SER A 379 2.61 13.56 15.02
C SER A 379 2.79 12.21 15.73
N THR A 380 2.87 12.22 17.06
CA THR A 380 2.87 11.01 17.91
C THR A 380 1.50 10.35 18.03
N SER A 381 0.46 10.96 17.45
CA SER A 381 -0.93 10.49 17.55
C SER A 381 -1.38 9.68 16.34
N ASN A 382 -0.47 9.38 15.39
CA ASN A 382 -0.78 8.56 14.22
C ASN A 382 -1.38 7.21 14.64
N ASN A 383 -2.49 6.81 14.01
CA ASN A 383 -3.25 5.61 14.38
C ASN A 383 -3.84 4.87 13.17
N TYR A 384 -3.20 5.00 12.00
CA TYR A 384 -3.51 4.13 10.86
C TYR A 384 -3.17 2.66 11.19
N GLY A 385 -3.91 1.72 10.61
CA GLY A 385 -3.88 0.31 11.02
C GLY A 385 -2.98 -0.59 10.18
N GLY A 386 -2.61 -0.15 8.98
CA GLY A 386 -1.87 -0.93 8.01
C GLY A 386 -0.35 -0.70 8.05
N LYS A 387 0.32 -1.22 7.02
CA LYS A 387 1.78 -1.16 6.86
C LYS A 387 2.25 0.25 6.52
N THR A 388 3.48 0.56 6.92
CA THR A 388 4.20 1.74 6.44
C THR A 388 5.11 1.29 5.30
N VAL A 389 4.92 1.82 4.10
CA VAL A 389 5.70 1.44 2.91
C VAL A 389 6.36 2.68 2.34
N ILE A 390 7.68 2.63 2.19
CA ILE A 390 8.47 3.67 1.55
C ILE A 390 8.93 3.13 0.21
N THR A 391 8.24 3.53 -0.86
CA THR A 391 8.53 3.08 -2.23
C THR A 391 9.67 3.90 -2.83
N GLU A 392 9.71 5.21 -2.54
CA GLU A 392 10.73 6.14 -3.06
C GLU A 392 11.03 7.28 -2.07
N GLY A 393 12.24 7.84 -2.23
CA GLY A 393 12.69 9.01 -1.47
C GLY A 393 12.94 8.70 0.00
N THR A 394 12.65 9.66 0.88
CA THR A 394 12.90 9.52 2.33
C THR A 394 11.63 9.68 3.15
N LEU A 395 11.39 8.75 4.07
CA LEU A 395 10.51 8.96 5.23
C LEU A 395 11.40 9.24 6.44
N ARG A 396 11.23 10.39 7.07
CA ARG A 396 12.03 10.86 8.20
C ARG A 396 11.19 11.04 9.46
N LEU A 397 11.76 10.74 10.62
CA LEU A 397 11.12 11.04 11.91
C LEU A 397 11.35 12.51 12.31
N GLY A 398 10.26 13.21 12.58
CA GLY A 398 10.27 14.55 13.16
C GLY A 398 10.32 14.52 14.69
N THR A 399 9.82 13.44 15.30
CA THR A 399 9.90 13.13 16.72
C THR A 399 9.86 11.61 16.91
N SER A 400 10.19 11.13 18.11
CA SER A 400 10.09 9.71 18.46
C SER A 400 8.64 9.22 18.50
N GLY A 401 8.41 7.95 18.17
CA GLY A 401 7.10 7.29 18.32
C GLY A 401 6.00 7.82 17.41
N VAL A 402 6.29 8.01 16.11
CA VAL A 402 5.32 8.56 15.13
C VAL A 402 4.77 7.51 14.18
N ILE A 403 5.38 6.32 14.08
CA ILE A 403 4.80 5.18 13.38
C ILE A 403 4.00 4.35 14.39
N PRO A 404 2.76 3.91 14.09
CA PRO A 404 2.03 3.00 14.95
C PRO A 404 2.85 1.73 15.24
N ASN A 405 3.01 1.38 16.51
CA ASN A 405 3.90 0.30 16.96
C ASN A 405 3.66 -1.07 16.29
N GLY A 406 2.44 -1.35 15.85
CA GLY A 406 2.08 -2.60 15.14
C GLY A 406 2.27 -2.54 13.61
N SER A 407 2.68 -1.40 13.07
CA SER A 407 2.83 -1.20 11.62
C SER A 407 4.10 -1.90 11.13
N ALA A 408 3.96 -2.86 10.21
CA ALA A 408 5.11 -3.42 9.50
C ALA A 408 5.69 -2.35 8.56
N LEU A 409 7.00 -2.15 8.63
CA LEU A 409 7.75 -1.20 7.80
C LEU A 409 8.42 -1.93 6.63
N THR A 410 8.15 -1.47 5.41
CA THR A 410 8.86 -1.92 4.21
C THR A 410 9.60 -0.74 3.57
N VAL A 411 10.92 -0.88 3.41
CA VAL A 411 11.76 0.12 2.73
C VAL A 411 12.22 -0.45 1.39
N ALA A 412 11.67 0.06 0.28
CA ALA A 412 12.01 -0.41 -1.05
C ALA A 412 13.46 -0.06 -1.43
N SER A 413 14.01 -0.76 -2.42
CA SER A 413 15.34 -0.45 -2.95
C SER A 413 15.41 1.00 -3.44
N GLY A 414 16.46 1.72 -3.07
CA GLY A 414 16.62 3.15 -3.38
C GLY A 414 15.84 4.11 -2.48
N ALA A 415 14.96 3.62 -1.60
CA ALA A 415 14.28 4.42 -0.60
C ALA A 415 15.06 4.45 0.73
N THR A 416 14.76 5.43 1.58
CA THR A 416 15.39 5.62 2.90
C THR A 416 14.36 5.82 4.01
N PHE A 417 14.52 5.08 5.10
CA PHE A 417 13.91 5.40 6.39
C PHE A 417 14.95 6.10 7.27
N ASP A 418 14.73 7.36 7.60
CA ASP A 418 15.65 8.20 8.38
C ASP A 418 15.09 8.42 9.80
N LEU A 419 15.72 7.80 10.79
CA LEU A 419 15.35 7.96 12.19
C LEU A 419 15.66 9.37 12.70
N ASN A 420 16.56 10.12 12.07
CA ASN A 420 16.91 11.48 12.47
C ASN A 420 17.22 11.60 13.97
N ASN A 421 17.99 10.62 14.50
CA ASN A 421 18.39 10.51 15.90
C ASN A 421 17.24 10.20 16.90
N GLN A 422 16.06 9.84 16.42
CA GLN A 422 14.89 9.52 17.24
C GLN A 422 14.79 8.03 17.59
N THR A 423 13.91 7.70 18.52
CA THR A 423 13.51 6.32 18.82
C THR A 423 12.18 5.99 18.18
N GLU A 424 12.09 4.84 17.52
CA GLU A 424 10.86 4.35 16.91
C GLU A 424 10.63 2.87 17.18
N THR A 425 9.36 2.50 17.39
CA THR A 425 8.92 1.11 17.51
C THR A 425 8.03 0.76 16.33
N ILE A 426 8.31 -0.35 15.67
CA ILE A 426 7.54 -0.85 14.52
C ILE A 426 7.20 -2.33 14.69
N GLY A 427 6.20 -2.79 13.94
CA GLY A 427 5.76 -4.18 13.97
C GLY A 427 6.88 -5.10 13.53
N SER A 428 7.41 -4.86 12.34
CA SER A 428 8.50 -5.63 11.71
C SER A 428 9.19 -4.78 10.63
N LEU A 429 10.39 -5.19 10.20
CA LEU A 429 11.18 -4.49 9.17
C LEU A 429 11.48 -5.42 8.01
N ALA A 430 11.18 -5.00 6.77
CA ALA A 430 11.52 -5.71 5.55
C ALA A 430 11.98 -4.77 4.43
N GLY A 431 12.52 -5.33 3.35
CA GLY A 431 12.85 -4.62 2.11
C GLY A 431 14.35 -4.54 1.83
N ALA A 432 14.71 -3.68 0.88
CA ALA A 432 16.08 -3.57 0.33
C ALA A 432 16.62 -2.13 0.32
N GLY A 433 15.93 -1.21 1.02
CA GLY A 433 16.34 0.19 1.14
C GLY A 433 17.34 0.46 2.26
N THR A 434 17.54 1.74 2.54
CA THR A 434 18.46 2.18 3.61
C THR A 434 17.67 2.51 4.88
N VAL A 435 18.15 2.05 6.02
CA VAL A 435 17.74 2.57 7.34
C VAL A 435 18.87 3.44 7.88
N ALA A 436 18.63 4.74 8.00
CA ALA A 436 19.57 5.72 8.53
C ALA A 436 19.25 6.02 9.99
N PHE A 437 20.11 5.55 10.89
CA PHE A 437 19.87 5.65 12.33
C PHE A 437 20.27 7.02 12.89
N GLY A 438 21.33 7.65 12.35
CA GLY A 438 22.03 8.70 13.08
C GLY A 438 22.53 8.15 14.41
N THR A 439 22.06 8.70 15.53
CA THR A 439 22.21 8.14 16.89
C THR A 439 20.90 7.56 17.47
N GLY A 440 19.88 7.38 16.64
CA GLY A 440 18.54 6.94 17.03
C GLY A 440 18.44 5.44 17.34
N THR A 441 17.25 5.00 17.73
CA THR A 441 16.97 3.58 18.02
C THR A 441 15.76 3.08 17.25
N LEU A 442 15.88 1.99 16.50
CA LEU A 442 14.76 1.30 15.88
C LEU A 442 14.49 -0.01 16.62
N ILE A 443 13.28 -0.17 17.15
CA ILE A 443 12.80 -1.40 17.78
C ILE A 443 11.84 -2.09 16.80
N ALA A 444 12.16 -3.31 16.36
CA ALA A 444 11.39 -4.05 15.37
C ALA A 444 11.11 -5.49 15.82
N GLY A 445 9.94 -6.00 15.49
CA GLY A 445 9.53 -7.40 15.73
C GLY A 445 8.39 -7.57 16.73
N GLY A 446 7.76 -6.47 17.20
CA GLY A 446 6.62 -6.52 18.12
C GLY A 446 5.37 -7.20 17.55
N ASP A 447 5.27 -7.34 16.22
CA ASP A 447 4.19 -8.08 15.55
C ASP A 447 4.49 -9.58 15.39
N ASN A 448 5.68 -10.04 15.82
CA ASN A 448 6.17 -11.42 15.72
C ASN A 448 6.29 -11.98 14.29
N THR A 449 6.25 -11.13 13.27
CA THR A 449 6.36 -11.55 11.87
C THR A 449 7.82 -11.84 11.51
N SER A 450 8.06 -12.98 10.85
CA SER A 450 9.36 -13.27 10.26
C SER A 450 9.54 -12.50 8.94
N THR A 451 10.68 -11.84 8.78
CA THR A 451 10.96 -10.90 7.70
C THR A 451 12.33 -11.13 7.06
N LEU A 452 12.47 -10.66 5.82
CA LEU A 452 13.73 -10.62 5.06
C LEU A 452 14.11 -9.16 4.81
N PHE A 453 15.35 -8.81 5.15
CA PHE A 453 15.92 -7.50 4.87
C PHE A 453 17.21 -7.64 4.07
N SER A 454 17.19 -7.14 2.83
CA SER A 454 18.32 -7.08 1.89
C SER A 454 18.85 -5.65 1.75
N GLY A 455 18.57 -4.78 2.71
CA GLY A 455 18.94 -3.37 2.68
C GLY A 455 20.24 -3.08 3.43
N SER A 456 20.48 -1.79 3.70
CA SER A 456 21.67 -1.32 4.43
C SER A 456 21.32 -0.51 5.67
N PHE A 457 22.18 -0.57 6.68
CA PHE A 457 22.09 0.26 7.89
C PHE A 457 23.21 1.30 7.89
N THR A 458 22.89 2.55 8.24
CA THR A 458 23.87 3.64 8.35
C THR A 458 23.71 4.41 9.66
N GLY A 459 24.78 5.05 10.12
CA GLY A 459 24.82 5.69 11.44
C GLY A 459 25.29 4.74 12.55
N ALA A 460 25.29 5.25 13.78
CA ALA A 460 25.85 4.60 14.97
C ALA A 460 24.78 4.33 16.05
N GLY A 461 23.51 4.33 15.67
CA GLY A 461 22.38 4.10 16.57
C GLY A 461 22.22 2.65 17.00
N ILE A 462 21.01 2.30 17.43
CA ILE A 462 20.67 0.95 17.91
C ILE A 462 19.57 0.37 17.02
N PHE A 463 19.82 -0.82 16.47
CA PHE A 463 18.75 -1.66 15.96
C PHE A 463 18.45 -2.72 17.02
N GLU A 464 17.22 -2.72 17.55
CA GLU A 464 16.73 -3.73 18.48
C GLU A 464 15.77 -4.67 17.77
N LYS A 465 16.13 -5.95 17.73
CA LYS A 465 15.23 -7.04 17.35
C LYS A 465 14.55 -7.59 18.59
N THR A 466 13.22 -7.55 18.61
CA THR A 466 12.36 -8.08 19.67
C THR A 466 11.31 -9.04 19.12
N GLY A 467 10.47 -9.60 19.99
CA GLY A 467 9.40 -10.55 19.63
C GLY A 467 9.92 -11.89 19.10
N THR A 468 9.00 -12.81 18.80
CA THR A 468 9.34 -14.22 18.50
C THR A 468 9.69 -14.49 17.03
N GLY A 469 9.42 -13.53 16.13
CA GLY A 469 9.70 -13.67 14.70
C GLY A 469 11.20 -13.74 14.36
N THR A 470 11.51 -14.17 13.13
CA THR A 470 12.89 -14.22 12.59
C THR A 470 13.19 -12.98 11.75
N PHE A 471 14.27 -12.26 12.04
CA PHE A 471 14.83 -11.25 11.15
C PHE A 471 15.95 -11.89 10.32
N THR A 472 15.71 -12.04 9.02
CA THR A 472 16.61 -12.75 8.10
C THR A 472 17.39 -11.74 7.27
N LEU A 473 18.70 -11.89 7.22
CA LEU A 473 19.54 -11.13 6.29
C LEU A 473 19.37 -11.66 4.88
N GLY A 474 19.28 -10.74 3.92
CA GLY A 474 19.23 -11.03 2.49
C GLY A 474 20.40 -10.42 1.72
N THR A 475 21.39 -9.87 2.41
CA THR A 475 22.65 -9.34 1.89
C THR A 475 23.64 -9.17 3.05
N ASP A 476 24.93 -9.01 2.75
CA ASP A 476 25.94 -8.69 3.77
C ASP A 476 25.63 -7.34 4.43
N LEU A 477 25.69 -7.30 5.76
CA LEU A 477 25.33 -6.12 6.54
C LEU A 477 26.53 -5.65 7.37
N THR A 478 27.06 -4.48 7.02
CA THR A 478 28.04 -3.76 7.85
C THR A 478 27.36 -2.60 8.56
N TYR A 479 27.34 -2.62 9.88
CA TYR A 479 26.66 -1.65 10.72
C TYR A 479 27.60 -1.03 11.75
N ALA A 480 27.79 0.29 11.69
CA ALA A 480 28.64 1.00 12.65
C ALA A 480 27.97 1.21 14.03
N GLY A 481 26.72 0.79 14.20
CA GLY A 481 25.96 0.92 15.45
C GLY A 481 25.91 -0.37 16.28
N THR A 482 24.89 -0.45 17.12
CA THR A 482 24.61 -1.58 18.00
C THR A 482 23.49 -2.43 17.43
N MET A 483 23.77 -3.71 17.20
CA MET A 483 22.79 -4.76 16.97
C MET A 483 22.37 -5.31 18.35
N ARG A 484 21.13 -5.08 18.78
CA ARG A 484 20.60 -5.57 20.05
C ARG A 484 19.54 -6.63 19.83
N LEU A 485 19.69 -7.78 20.47
CA LEU A 485 18.70 -8.85 20.45
C LEU A 485 18.03 -8.95 21.82
N SER A 486 16.73 -8.64 21.88
CA SER A 486 15.89 -8.80 23.08
C SER A 486 14.88 -9.95 22.96
N GLY A 487 14.88 -10.66 21.83
CA GLY A 487 14.09 -11.86 21.61
C GLY A 487 14.07 -12.33 20.15
N GLY A 488 13.67 -13.60 19.97
CA GLY A 488 13.47 -14.22 18.66
C GLY A 488 14.78 -14.57 17.95
N THR A 489 14.74 -14.64 16.62
CA THR A 489 15.87 -15.13 15.82
C THR A 489 16.44 -14.03 14.92
N LEU A 490 17.76 -13.91 14.86
CA LEU A 490 18.49 -13.25 13.79
C LEU A 490 19.14 -14.34 12.93
N ALA A 491 18.73 -14.42 11.66
CA ALA A 491 19.22 -15.42 10.72
C ALA A 491 20.17 -14.78 9.69
N LEU A 492 21.40 -15.26 9.62
CA LEU A 492 22.44 -14.76 8.71
C LEU A 492 22.26 -15.28 7.28
N ASN A 493 21.73 -16.50 7.11
CA ASN A 493 21.31 -17.04 5.81
C ASN A 493 22.43 -17.02 4.74
N GLY A 494 23.67 -17.29 5.14
CA GLY A 494 24.84 -17.28 4.25
C GLY A 494 25.39 -15.90 3.92
N TYR A 495 25.03 -14.88 4.71
CA TYR A 495 25.54 -13.51 4.60
C TYR A 495 26.38 -13.12 5.80
N ASP A 496 27.28 -12.17 5.57
CA ASP A 496 28.16 -11.65 6.60
C ASP A 496 27.50 -10.52 7.39
N LEU A 497 27.66 -10.52 8.71
CA LEU A 497 27.24 -9.44 9.61
C LEU A 497 28.46 -8.87 10.33
N SER A 498 28.73 -7.58 10.12
CA SER A 498 29.72 -6.82 10.88
C SER A 498 29.04 -5.72 11.68
N THR A 499 29.20 -5.69 13.00
CA THR A 499 28.59 -4.67 13.88
C THR A 499 29.59 -4.11 14.90
N SER A 500 29.45 -2.84 15.31
CA SER A 500 30.31 -2.29 16.37
C SER A 500 30.02 -2.94 17.71
N VAL A 501 28.75 -3.13 18.04
CA VAL A 501 28.32 -3.86 19.24
C VAL A 501 27.26 -4.88 18.86
N LEU A 502 27.39 -6.09 19.39
CA LEU A 502 26.29 -7.06 19.47
C LEU A 502 25.92 -7.22 20.95
N HIS A 503 24.69 -6.86 21.32
CA HIS A 503 24.21 -6.90 22.70
C HIS A 503 22.99 -7.81 22.83
N ILE A 504 23.08 -8.82 23.67
CA ILE A 504 21.99 -9.76 23.95
C ILE A 504 21.36 -9.39 25.30
N THR A 505 20.12 -8.89 25.26
CA THR A 505 19.37 -8.42 26.44
C THR A 505 18.17 -9.30 26.77
N GLY A 506 17.85 -10.28 25.93
CA GLY A 506 16.80 -11.28 26.16
C GLY A 506 17.08 -12.55 25.38
N ASP A 507 16.44 -13.65 25.79
CA ASP A 507 16.69 -14.98 25.19
C ASP A 507 16.49 -14.94 23.67
N SER A 508 17.56 -15.21 22.94
CA SER A 508 17.63 -14.98 21.50
C SER A 508 18.34 -16.11 20.78
N VAL A 509 18.08 -16.24 19.48
CA VAL A 509 18.71 -17.20 18.59
C VAL A 509 19.53 -16.46 17.53
N LEU A 510 20.78 -16.86 17.34
CA LEU A 510 21.55 -16.60 16.12
C LEU A 510 21.52 -17.84 15.25
N ASP A 511 21.06 -17.71 14.01
CA ASP A 511 20.97 -18.80 13.05
C ASP A 511 21.97 -18.57 11.91
N PHE A 512 22.94 -19.48 11.77
CA PHE A 512 23.99 -19.41 10.73
C PHE A 512 23.58 -20.05 9.39
N GLY A 513 22.34 -20.52 9.24
CA GLY A 513 21.75 -20.86 7.94
C GLY A 513 22.05 -22.25 7.36
N ALA A 514 22.90 -23.06 8.02
CA ALA A 514 23.25 -24.45 7.69
C ALA A 514 23.84 -24.65 6.28
N ASN A 515 25.08 -25.14 6.20
CA ASN A 515 25.80 -25.47 4.95
C ASN A 515 26.09 -24.28 4.00
N THR A 516 25.80 -23.06 4.42
CA THR A 516 26.19 -21.82 3.74
C THR A 516 27.01 -21.02 4.74
N ALA A 517 28.25 -20.69 4.38
CA ALA A 517 29.17 -19.98 5.27
C ALA A 517 28.59 -18.63 5.67
N SER A 518 28.54 -18.33 6.96
CA SER A 518 28.22 -17.00 7.46
C SER A 518 29.32 -16.50 8.41
N LEU A 519 29.75 -15.26 8.23
CA LEU A 519 30.70 -14.58 9.11
C LEU A 519 29.98 -13.53 9.97
N LEU A 520 30.07 -13.67 11.29
CA LEU A 520 29.66 -12.65 12.25
C LEU A 520 30.90 -12.02 12.89
N THR A 521 31.07 -10.71 12.76
CA THR A 521 32.14 -9.95 13.41
C THR A 521 31.57 -8.82 14.27
N THR A 522 31.98 -8.76 15.54
CA THR A 522 31.56 -7.71 16.47
C THR A 522 32.77 -6.98 17.04
N GLY A 523 32.69 -5.66 17.18
CA GLY A 523 33.68 -4.89 17.95
C GLY A 523 33.65 -5.29 19.43
N SER A 524 32.48 -5.19 20.03
CA SER A 524 32.19 -5.66 21.39
C SER A 524 31.00 -6.62 21.39
N PHE A 525 31.13 -7.74 22.09
CA PHE A 525 30.03 -8.66 22.36
C PHE A 525 29.62 -8.55 23.83
N LEU A 526 28.35 -8.26 24.08
CA LEU A 526 27.75 -8.11 25.40
C LEU A 526 26.57 -9.07 25.53
N ILE A 527 26.44 -9.71 26.69
CA ILE A 527 25.27 -10.52 27.04
C ILE A 527 24.92 -10.26 28.50
N ASP A 528 23.66 -9.91 28.74
CA ASP A 528 23.17 -9.62 30.09
C ASP A 528 23.14 -10.88 30.95
N VAL A 529 23.20 -10.69 32.28
CA VAL A 529 23.19 -11.81 33.22
C VAL A 529 21.82 -12.49 33.23
N GLY A 530 21.82 -13.82 33.13
CA GLY A 530 20.61 -14.65 33.15
C GLY A 530 19.92 -14.80 31.79
N VAL A 531 20.55 -14.31 30.72
CA VAL A 531 20.04 -14.41 29.34
C VAL A 531 20.76 -15.54 28.61
N THR A 532 20.09 -16.24 27.71
CA THR A 532 20.68 -17.27 26.84
C THR A 532 20.73 -16.80 25.38
N LEU A 533 21.89 -16.97 24.74
CA LEU A 533 22.07 -16.87 23.30
C LEU A 533 22.23 -18.27 22.72
N THR A 534 21.23 -18.74 21.98
CA THR A 534 21.31 -20.03 21.28
C THR A 534 21.90 -19.83 19.89
N ILE A 535 22.94 -20.60 19.53
CA ILE A 535 23.51 -20.63 18.19
C ILE A 535 22.98 -21.86 17.45
N ASN A 536 22.24 -21.63 16.37
CA ASN A 536 21.67 -22.67 15.52
C ASN A 536 22.42 -22.79 14.20
N ASN A 537 22.35 -23.99 13.63
CA ASN A 537 22.81 -24.27 12.27
C ASN A 537 24.29 -23.93 12.02
N TRP A 538 25.10 -24.07 13.06
CA TRP A 538 26.54 -23.84 13.05
C TRP A 538 27.32 -24.99 12.40
N THR A 539 28.30 -24.65 11.58
CA THR A 539 29.22 -25.57 10.90
C THR A 539 30.67 -25.13 11.13
N ASP A 540 31.40 -25.85 12.00
CA ASP A 540 32.76 -25.48 12.47
C ASP A 540 33.77 -25.11 11.36
N THR A 541 33.62 -25.69 10.17
CA THR A 541 34.57 -25.51 9.06
C THR A 541 34.35 -24.24 8.25
N ILE A 542 33.17 -23.63 8.33
CA ILE A 542 32.77 -22.54 7.42
C ILE A 542 32.15 -21.34 8.14
N ASP A 543 31.61 -21.53 9.35
CA ASP A 543 30.99 -20.47 10.13
C ASP A 543 31.96 -19.85 11.13
N TYR A 544 31.87 -18.54 11.30
CA TYR A 544 32.76 -17.79 12.18
C TYR A 544 32.00 -16.75 12.98
N PHE A 545 32.26 -16.70 14.30
CA PHE A 545 31.75 -15.67 15.20
C PHE A 545 32.93 -15.00 15.91
N TYR A 546 33.35 -13.84 15.41
CA TYR A 546 34.41 -13.03 16.00
C TYR A 546 33.87 -11.96 16.95
N ALA A 547 34.49 -11.88 18.13
CA ALA A 547 34.33 -10.78 19.07
C ALA A 547 35.71 -10.14 19.30
N LEU A 548 35.90 -8.92 18.77
CA LEU A 548 37.22 -8.30 18.69
C LEU A 548 37.84 -7.93 20.04
N THR A 549 36.99 -7.84 21.06
CA THR A 549 37.33 -7.69 22.47
C THR A 549 36.85 -8.91 23.26
N SER A 550 37.55 -9.25 24.34
CA SER A 550 37.16 -10.38 25.20
C SER A 550 35.78 -10.13 25.79
N PRO A 551 34.81 -11.07 25.64
CA PRO A 551 33.54 -11.02 26.35
C PRO A 551 33.70 -11.12 27.88
N GLY A 552 34.87 -11.54 28.36
CA GLY A 552 35.08 -11.92 29.76
C GLY A 552 34.66 -13.36 30.04
N GLY A 553 34.88 -13.80 31.29
CA GLY A 553 34.55 -15.16 31.75
C GLY A 553 35.55 -16.23 31.29
N ALA A 554 35.66 -17.30 32.09
CA ALA A 554 36.32 -18.53 31.67
C ALA A 554 35.32 -19.45 30.95
N GLN A 555 35.80 -20.45 30.23
CA GLN A 555 34.96 -21.52 29.68
C GLN A 555 34.07 -22.12 30.80
N GLY A 556 32.78 -22.33 30.51
CA GLY A 556 31.80 -22.82 31.47
C GLY A 556 31.41 -21.83 32.58
N SER A 557 31.88 -20.58 32.50
CA SER A 557 31.48 -19.49 33.39
C SER A 557 30.83 -18.36 32.61
N ALA A 558 30.02 -17.54 33.29
CA ALA A 558 29.43 -16.37 32.68
C ALA A 558 30.52 -15.37 32.25
N PRO A 559 30.34 -14.68 31.10
CA PRO A 559 29.20 -14.77 30.18
C PRO A 559 29.23 -15.93 29.18
N LEU A 560 30.33 -16.67 29.03
CA LEU A 560 30.47 -17.68 27.96
C LEU A 560 29.49 -18.86 28.10
N ASN A 561 29.14 -19.26 29.31
CA ASN A 561 28.14 -20.32 29.55
C ASN A 561 26.69 -19.93 29.20
N GLN A 562 26.47 -18.66 28.84
CA GLN A 562 25.18 -18.16 28.36
C GLN A 562 25.04 -18.29 26.84
N ILE A 563 26.11 -18.68 26.14
CA ILE A 563 26.13 -18.90 24.69
C ILE A 563 26.09 -20.40 24.47
N VAL A 564 25.05 -20.89 23.80
CA VAL A 564 24.79 -22.33 23.67
C VAL A 564 24.70 -22.70 22.21
N PHE A 565 25.70 -23.42 21.71
CA PHE A 565 25.65 -24.00 20.37
C PHE A 565 24.77 -25.23 20.37
N SER A 566 23.82 -25.31 19.43
CA SER A 566 22.93 -26.46 19.30
C SER A 566 23.72 -27.75 19.10
N GLY A 567 23.49 -28.73 19.98
CA GLY A 567 24.24 -30.00 20.03
C GLY A 567 25.45 -30.01 20.97
N PHE A 568 25.78 -28.89 21.60
CA PHE A 568 26.89 -28.75 22.55
C PHE A 568 26.39 -28.43 23.97
N SER A 569 27.23 -28.70 24.97
CA SER A 569 26.97 -28.31 26.35
C SER A 569 27.17 -26.81 26.55
N VAL A 570 26.49 -26.22 27.53
CA VAL A 570 26.73 -24.83 27.95
C VAL A 570 28.17 -24.59 28.44
N ASN A 571 28.90 -25.66 28.80
CA ASN A 571 30.30 -25.58 29.20
C ASN A 571 31.28 -25.63 28.03
N ASP A 572 30.79 -25.85 26.81
CA ASP A 572 31.65 -26.07 25.64
C ASP A 572 32.06 -24.74 24.99
N THR A 573 31.33 -23.64 25.22
CA THR A 573 31.64 -22.36 24.59
C THR A 573 32.89 -21.70 25.16
N LYS A 574 33.78 -21.28 24.26
CA LYS A 574 35.03 -20.59 24.57
C LYS A 574 35.26 -19.40 23.65
N TRP A 575 35.81 -18.31 24.19
CA TRP A 575 36.44 -17.25 23.40
C TRP A 575 37.95 -17.51 23.29
N GLN A 576 38.45 -17.55 22.07
CA GLN A 576 39.85 -17.82 21.74
C GLN A 576 40.58 -16.49 21.53
N SER A 577 41.57 -16.19 22.37
CA SER A 577 42.20 -14.85 22.37
C SER A 577 43.10 -14.56 21.17
N TYR A 578 43.59 -15.59 20.48
CA TYR A 578 44.56 -15.44 19.39
C TYR A 578 43.90 -15.12 18.04
N ASP A 579 42.72 -15.68 17.76
CA ASP A 579 41.91 -15.45 16.56
C ASP A 579 40.62 -14.67 16.86
N LYS A 580 40.33 -14.42 18.14
CA LYS A 580 39.19 -13.65 18.66
C LYS A 580 37.84 -14.30 18.36
N GLN A 581 37.80 -15.63 18.21
CA GLN A 581 36.61 -16.39 17.87
C GLN A 581 35.86 -16.91 19.11
N ILE A 582 34.52 -16.85 19.08
CA ILE A 582 33.63 -17.59 19.98
C ILE A 582 33.25 -18.90 19.26
N THR A 583 33.54 -20.04 19.89
CA THR A 583 33.35 -21.37 19.29
C THR A 583 32.99 -22.41 20.35
N PRO A 584 32.28 -23.50 20.01
CA PRO A 584 32.18 -24.66 20.88
C PRO A 584 33.51 -25.43 20.95
N VAL A 585 33.79 -26.08 22.08
CA VAL A 585 34.98 -26.87 22.41
C VAL A 585 34.55 -28.15 23.15
N PRO A 586 35.21 -29.31 22.94
CA PRO A 586 36.32 -29.53 22.04
C PRO A 586 35.85 -29.52 20.59
N GLU A 587 36.67 -28.97 19.68
CA GLU A 587 36.52 -29.22 18.25
C GLU A 587 36.21 -30.72 18.06
N PRO A 588 35.33 -31.10 17.12
CA PRO A 588 34.89 -32.48 16.96
C PRO A 588 36.08 -33.43 17.06
N ALA A 589 35.98 -34.40 17.96
CA ALA A 589 37.08 -35.28 18.43
C ALA A 589 37.90 -35.94 17.30
N THR A 590 37.41 -35.90 16.07
CA THR A 590 38.09 -36.25 14.81
C THR A 590 39.48 -35.62 14.65
N TYR A 591 39.67 -34.33 14.96
CA TYR A 591 40.97 -33.67 14.74
C TYR A 591 42.02 -34.08 15.78
N GLY A 592 41.63 -34.15 17.06
CA GLY A 592 42.46 -34.70 18.12
C GLY A 592 42.81 -36.17 17.88
N ALA A 593 41.85 -36.97 17.40
CA ALA A 593 42.08 -38.38 17.06
C ALA A 593 43.03 -38.55 15.87
N LEU A 594 42.91 -37.75 14.80
CA LEU A 594 43.81 -37.77 13.64
C LEU A 594 45.23 -37.31 13.98
N LEU A 595 45.38 -36.29 14.83
CA LEU A 595 46.70 -35.85 15.32
C LEU A 595 47.36 -36.93 16.17
N MET A 596 46.61 -37.56 17.08
CA MET A 596 47.12 -38.64 17.93
C MET A 596 47.44 -39.91 17.11
N LEU A 597 46.63 -40.23 16.10
CA LEU A 597 46.90 -41.33 15.15
C LEU A 597 48.15 -41.06 14.31
N SER A 598 48.31 -39.86 13.76
CA SER A 598 49.49 -39.49 12.96
C SER A 598 50.77 -39.46 13.80
N ALA A 599 50.70 -38.96 15.04
CA ALA A 599 51.81 -39.06 16.00
C ALA A 599 52.15 -40.52 16.34
N GLY A 600 51.13 -41.36 16.56
CA GLY A 600 51.30 -42.80 16.81
C GLY A 600 51.95 -43.54 15.63
N VAL A 601 51.50 -43.28 14.40
CA VAL A 601 52.06 -43.84 13.16
C VAL A 601 53.51 -43.36 12.96
N PHE A 602 53.81 -42.09 13.21
CA PHE A 602 55.18 -41.56 13.12
C PHE A 602 56.11 -42.20 14.16
N VAL A 603 55.67 -42.38 15.40
CA VAL A 603 56.44 -43.06 16.45
C VAL A 603 56.66 -44.54 16.11
N PHE A 604 55.65 -45.22 15.58
CA PHE A 604 55.75 -46.61 15.12
C PHE A 604 56.73 -46.73 13.94
N TRP A 605 56.64 -45.86 12.94
CA TRP A 605 57.56 -45.79 11.81
C TRP A 605 59.01 -45.51 12.25
N ARG A 606 59.21 -44.61 13.22
CA ARG A 606 60.54 -44.34 13.78
C ARG A 606 61.09 -45.53 14.55
N ARG A 607 60.24 -46.30 15.25
CA ARG A 607 60.64 -47.51 15.96
C ARG A 607 60.98 -48.66 15.01
N SER A 608 60.23 -48.87 13.93
CA SER A 608 60.50 -49.95 12.97
C SER A 608 61.80 -49.74 12.19
N ARG A 609 62.25 -48.50 11.99
CA ARG A 609 63.55 -48.17 11.38
C ARG A 609 64.78 -48.31 12.29
N ARG A 610 64.60 -48.65 13.57
CA ARG A 610 65.70 -48.91 14.51
C ARG A 610 65.99 -50.40 14.72
N VAL A 611 65.26 -51.30 14.05
CA VAL A 611 65.37 -52.76 14.19
C VAL A 611 65.90 -53.42 12.90
N THR A 612 66.45 -52.62 12.00
CA THR A 612 67.26 -53.04 10.85
C THR A 612 68.59 -52.33 10.95
#